data_AF-A0A1D6KIZ4-F1
#
_entry.id   AF-A0A1D6KIZ4-F1
#
_cell.length_a   1.000
_cell.length_b   1.000
_cell.length_c   1.000
_cell.angle_alpha   90.00
_cell.angle_beta   90.00
_cell.angle_gamma   90.00
#
_symmetry.space_group_name_H-M   'P 1'
#
loop_
_entity.id
_entity.type
_entity.pdbx_description
1 polymer ?
#
loop_
_entity_poly.entity_id
_entity_poly.type
_entity_poly.pdbx_seq_one_letter_code
_entity_poly.pdbx_strand_id
1 'polypeptide(L)'
;MSLNCPLVSEGLGEAYDGDIAFASSLETFGGGHNDPISVAFGGPVMTKFTIALREIGTYKEVMRSQVECLLNDRLLNFVDIDLHDVNDAHKRFDKASLSYDQVSYLIMTRRCWRPQGSSSRGSSPWRISIASMTSLPATFCTNSTNGS
;
A
#
# COMPACT_ATOMS: atom_id res chain seq x y z
N MET A 1 -7.24 -6.11 4.96
CA MET A 1 -7.69 -5.60 3.65
C MET A 1 -7.04 -6.52 2.62
N SER A 2 -7.75 -7.54 2.12
CA SER A 2 -7.15 -8.52 1.21
C SER A 2 -7.00 -7.89 -0.17
N LEU A 3 -5.75 -7.62 -0.57
CA LEU A 3 -5.38 -7.13 -1.89
C LEU A 3 -5.31 -8.32 -2.84
N ASN A 4 -6.47 -8.80 -3.29
CA ASN A 4 -6.55 -9.82 -4.32
C ASN A 4 -6.40 -9.20 -5.71
N CYS A 5 -5.63 -9.84 -6.60
CA CYS A 5 -5.52 -9.46 -8.00
C CYS A 5 -6.68 -10.11 -8.80
N PRO A 6 -7.78 -9.38 -9.07
CA PRO A 6 -9.03 -10.00 -9.51
C PRO A 6 -8.90 -10.63 -10.89
N LEU A 7 -8.18 -9.95 -11.80
CA LEU A 7 -8.04 -10.33 -13.20
C LEU A 7 -7.38 -11.70 -13.40
N VAL A 8 -6.36 -12.03 -12.59
CA VAL A 8 -5.64 -13.31 -12.71
C VAL A 8 -6.41 -14.43 -12.01
N SER A 9 -7.01 -14.13 -10.85
CA SER A 9 -7.84 -15.05 -10.08
C SER A 9 -9.11 -15.47 -10.84
N GLU A 10 -9.80 -14.50 -11.42
CA GLU A 10 -11.05 -14.69 -12.16
C GLU A 10 -10.82 -15.43 -13.47
N GLY A 11 -9.79 -15.06 -14.24
CA GLY A 11 -9.46 -15.74 -15.50
C GLY A 11 -8.99 -17.19 -15.32
N LEU A 12 -8.25 -17.50 -14.25
CA LEU A 12 -7.89 -18.88 -13.92
C LEU A 12 -9.09 -19.69 -13.40
N GLY A 13 -9.99 -19.07 -12.64
CA GLY A 13 -11.22 -19.70 -12.17
C GLY A 13 -12.18 -20.05 -13.30
N GLU A 14 -12.41 -19.13 -14.23
CA GLU A 14 -13.28 -19.36 -15.39
C GLU A 14 -12.73 -20.48 -16.29
N ALA A 15 -11.41 -20.53 -16.49
CA ALA A 15 -10.76 -21.59 -17.24
C ALA A 15 -10.85 -22.96 -16.53
N TYR A 16 -10.80 -22.99 -15.20
CA TYR A 16 -11.01 -24.20 -14.40
C TYR A 16 -12.45 -24.72 -14.52
N ASP A 17 -13.43 -23.84 -14.32
CA ASP A 17 -14.85 -24.18 -14.41
C ASP A 17 -15.21 -24.69 -15.82
N GLY A 18 -14.61 -24.10 -16.86
CA GLY A 18 -14.72 -24.56 -18.23
C GLY A 18 -14.17 -25.98 -18.45
N ASP A 19 -12.99 -26.30 -17.91
CA ASP A 19 -12.39 -27.64 -18.02
C ASP A 19 -13.23 -28.70 -17.30
N ILE A 20 -13.78 -28.37 -16.12
CA ILE A 20 -14.66 -29.26 -15.35
C ILE A 20 -16.00 -29.49 -16.08
N ALA A 21 -16.60 -28.44 -16.62
CA ALA A 21 -17.83 -28.53 -17.39
C ALA A 21 -17.65 -29.35 -18.67
N PHE A 22 -16.51 -29.16 -19.35
CA PHE A 22 -16.16 -29.93 -20.55
C PHE A 22 -15.90 -31.41 -20.21
N ALA A 23 -15.14 -31.70 -19.14
CA ALA A 23 -14.89 -33.06 -18.69
C ALA A 23 -16.20 -33.81 -18.32
N SER A 24 -17.14 -33.11 -17.68
CA SER A 24 -18.46 -33.65 -17.32
C SER A 24 -19.34 -33.91 -18.55
N SER A 25 -19.27 -33.03 -19.54
CA SER A 25 -19.93 -33.21 -20.83
C SER A 25 -19.36 -34.41 -21.59
N LEU A 26 -18.04 -34.57 -21.56
CA LEU A 26 -17.33 -35.68 -22.20
C LEU A 26 -17.64 -37.03 -21.53
N GLU A 27 -17.76 -37.03 -20.20
CA GLU A 27 -18.19 -38.20 -19.41
C GLU A 27 -19.61 -38.62 -19.77
N THR A 28 -20.50 -37.65 -20.00
CA THR A 28 -21.88 -37.90 -20.45
C THR A 28 -21.91 -38.39 -21.91
N PHE A 29 -21.06 -37.83 -22.77
CA PHE A 29 -20.95 -38.20 -24.19
C PHE A 29 -20.35 -39.58 -24.42
N GLY A 30 -19.38 -39.99 -23.59
CA GLY A 30 -18.72 -41.30 -23.65
C GLY A 30 -19.62 -42.48 -23.33
N GLY A 31 -20.92 -42.23 -23.07
CA GLY A 31 -21.92 -43.22 -22.74
C GLY A 31 -21.59 -43.88 -21.41
N GLY A 32 -22.27 -43.50 -20.34
CA GLY A 32 -22.18 -44.21 -19.06
C GLY A 32 -22.35 -45.73 -19.25
N HIS A 33 -21.93 -46.52 -18.26
CA HIS A 33 -21.73 -47.99 -18.23
C HIS A 33 -22.87 -48.90 -18.80
N ASN A 34 -23.93 -48.33 -19.36
CA ASN A 34 -25.17 -48.98 -19.77
C ASN A 34 -25.39 -49.09 -21.29
N ASP A 35 -24.51 -48.54 -22.17
CA ASP A 35 -24.59 -48.75 -23.63
C ASP A 35 -23.39 -49.57 -24.18
N PRO A 36 -23.60 -50.82 -24.61
CA PRO A 36 -22.54 -51.68 -25.13
C PRO A 36 -21.86 -51.17 -26.42
N ILE A 37 -22.48 -50.27 -27.19
CA ILE A 37 -21.86 -49.68 -28.39
C ILE A 37 -20.83 -48.61 -28.01
N SER A 38 -21.17 -47.75 -27.05
CA SER A 38 -20.29 -46.69 -26.55
C SER A 38 -19.08 -47.25 -25.79
N VAL A 39 -19.28 -48.33 -25.03
CA VAL A 39 -18.20 -49.05 -24.32
C VAL A 39 -17.24 -49.74 -25.31
N ALA A 40 -17.76 -50.29 -26.41
CA ALA A 40 -16.96 -50.98 -27.42
C ALA A 40 -16.19 -50.02 -28.34
N PHE A 41 -16.73 -48.83 -28.63
CA PHE A 41 -16.11 -47.82 -29.48
C PHE A 41 -16.11 -46.45 -28.79
N GLY A 42 -14.96 -46.07 -28.21
CA GLY A 42 -14.69 -44.70 -27.76
C GLY A 42 -14.73 -44.50 -26.24
N GLY A 43 -15.53 -45.24 -25.48
CA GLY A 43 -15.65 -45.10 -24.02
C GLY A 43 -14.31 -45.09 -23.26
N PRO A 44 -13.43 -46.09 -23.42
CA PRO A 44 -12.12 -46.11 -22.75
C PRO A 44 -11.19 -44.94 -23.13
N VAL A 45 -11.35 -44.39 -24.34
CA VAL A 45 -10.58 -43.21 -24.79
C VAL A 45 -11.17 -41.94 -24.20
N MET A 46 -12.50 -41.81 -24.18
CA MET A 46 -13.21 -40.69 -23.55
C MET A 46 -12.91 -40.62 -22.05
N THR A 47 -12.89 -41.75 -21.34
CA THR A 47 -12.51 -41.80 -19.92
C THR A 47 -11.10 -41.26 -19.67
N LYS A 48 -10.12 -41.60 -20.53
CA LYS A 48 -8.74 -41.07 -20.40
C LYS A 48 -8.69 -39.55 -20.59
N PHE A 49 -9.45 -39.01 -21.55
CA PHE A 49 -9.57 -37.56 -21.73
C PHE A 49 -10.26 -36.89 -20.55
N THR A 50 -11.35 -37.46 -20.02
CA THR A 50 -12.03 -36.94 -18.83
C THR A 50 -11.10 -36.89 -17.63
N ILE A 51 -10.31 -37.94 -17.38
CA ILE A 51 -9.32 -37.96 -16.29
C ILE A 51 -8.26 -36.89 -16.50
N ALA A 52 -7.68 -36.80 -17.70
CA ALA A 52 -6.66 -35.81 -18.01
C ALA A 52 -7.17 -34.37 -17.87
N LEU A 53 -8.40 -34.08 -18.30
CA LEU A 53 -9.01 -32.75 -18.16
C LEU A 53 -9.27 -32.38 -16.71
N ARG A 54 -9.74 -33.34 -15.89
CA ARG A 54 -9.88 -33.14 -14.44
C ARG A 54 -8.52 -32.89 -13.79
N GLU A 55 -7.48 -33.61 -14.19
CA GLU A 55 -6.11 -33.41 -13.71
C GLU A 55 -5.58 -32.01 -14.09
N ILE A 56 -5.76 -31.59 -15.34
CA ILE A 56 -5.43 -30.24 -15.82
C ILE A 56 -6.16 -29.18 -14.99
N GLY A 57 -7.46 -29.37 -14.72
CA GLY A 57 -8.24 -28.48 -13.85
C GLY A 57 -7.60 -28.37 -12.45
N THR A 58 -7.25 -29.49 -11.82
CA THR A 58 -6.60 -29.44 -10.50
C THR A 58 -5.27 -28.70 -10.51
N TYR A 59 -4.45 -28.85 -11.55
CA TYR A 59 -3.20 -28.09 -11.66
C TYR A 59 -3.45 -26.59 -11.85
N LYS A 60 -4.47 -26.19 -12.64
CA LYS A 60 -4.85 -24.78 -12.80
C LYS A 60 -5.29 -24.15 -11.49
N GLU A 61 -6.06 -24.86 -10.66
CA GLU A 61 -6.50 -24.38 -9.35
C GLU A 61 -5.32 -24.20 -8.38
N VAL A 62 -4.38 -25.16 -8.37
CA VAL A 62 -3.13 -25.02 -7.61
C VAL A 62 -2.32 -23.81 -8.06
N MET A 63 -2.18 -23.60 -9.37
CA MET A 63 -1.48 -22.43 -9.91
C MET A 63 -2.15 -21.12 -9.50
N ARG A 64 -3.49 -21.04 -9.57
CA ARG A 64 -4.26 -19.89 -9.10
C ARG A 64 -3.95 -19.59 -7.64
N SER A 65 -4.08 -20.59 -6.77
CA SER A 65 -3.80 -20.44 -5.33
C SER A 65 -2.36 -19.99 -5.07
N GLN A 66 -1.38 -20.58 -5.76
CA GLN A 66 0.02 -20.20 -5.62
C GLN A 66 0.30 -18.77 -6.06
N VAL A 67 -0.27 -18.34 -7.19
CA VAL A 67 -0.12 -16.97 -7.70
C VAL A 67 -0.76 -15.99 -6.73
N GLU A 68 -1.95 -16.28 -6.22
CA GLU A 68 -2.62 -15.44 -5.21
C GLU A 68 -1.78 -15.33 -3.93
N CYS A 69 -1.28 -16.45 -3.39
CA CYS A 69 -0.42 -16.43 -2.20
C CYS A 69 0.86 -15.62 -2.44
N LEU A 70 1.58 -15.84 -3.54
CA LEU A 70 2.84 -15.14 -3.83
C LEU A 70 2.62 -13.63 -4.03
N LEU A 71 1.54 -13.24 -4.72
CA LEU A 71 1.21 -11.83 -4.92
C LEU A 71 0.80 -11.18 -3.60
N ASN A 72 -0.02 -11.85 -2.80
CA ASN A 72 -0.46 -11.36 -1.50
C ASN A 72 0.72 -11.19 -0.55
N ASP A 73 1.59 -12.20 -0.42
CA ASP A 73 2.77 -12.16 0.45
C ASP A 73 3.74 -11.04 0.03
N ARG A 74 4.02 -10.90 -1.27
CA ARG A 74 4.90 -9.83 -1.77
C ARG A 74 4.30 -8.46 -1.55
N LEU A 75 3.00 -8.31 -1.76
CA LEU A 75 2.34 -7.02 -1.66
C LEU A 75 2.13 -6.60 -0.20
N LEU A 76 1.81 -7.55 0.69
CA LEU A 76 1.82 -7.32 2.12
C LEU A 76 3.20 -6.91 2.61
N ASN A 77 4.25 -7.60 2.17
CA ASN A 77 5.62 -7.27 2.52
C ASN A 77 6.00 -5.84 2.05
N PHE A 78 5.65 -5.49 0.81
CA PHE A 78 5.86 -4.13 0.29
C PHE A 78 5.13 -3.05 1.11
N VAL A 79 3.88 -3.30 1.49
CA VAL A 79 3.09 -2.34 2.28
C VAL A 79 3.60 -2.23 3.72
N ASP A 80 3.94 -3.36 4.34
CA ASP A 80 4.30 -3.42 5.76
C ASP A 80 5.75 -3.02 6.04
N ILE A 81 6.67 -3.31 5.12
CA ILE A 81 8.10 -3.00 5.28
C ILE A 81 8.44 -1.75 4.49
N ASP A 82 8.40 -1.81 3.16
CA ASP A 82 8.95 -0.75 2.32
C ASP A 82 8.18 0.56 2.46
N LEU A 83 6.84 0.49 2.39
CA LEU A 83 6.00 1.68 2.50
C LEU A 83 5.99 2.21 3.94
N HIS A 84 6.02 1.34 4.94
CA HIS A 84 6.09 1.74 6.34
C HIS A 84 7.40 2.49 6.64
N ASP A 85 8.54 1.96 6.22
CA ASP A 85 9.85 2.57 6.44
C ASP A 85 9.98 3.92 5.73
N VAL A 86 9.47 4.03 4.50
CA VAL A 86 9.43 5.30 3.77
C VAL A 86 8.53 6.31 4.50
N ASN A 87 7.37 5.89 4.98
CA ASN A 87 6.46 6.76 5.75
C ASN A 87 7.11 7.24 7.05
N ASP A 88 7.83 6.37 7.75
CA ASP A 88 8.56 6.75 8.96
C ASP A 88 9.74 7.67 8.68
N ALA A 89 10.46 7.46 7.57
CA ALA A 89 11.47 8.40 7.09
C ALA A 89 10.86 9.77 6.74
N HIS A 90 9.70 9.79 6.10
CA HIS A 90 8.97 11.02 5.77
C HIS A 90 8.60 11.80 7.03
N LYS A 91 8.04 11.15 8.05
CA LYS A 91 7.74 11.80 9.34
C LYS A 91 8.98 12.42 10.00
N ARG A 92 10.12 11.74 9.92
CA ARG A 92 11.40 12.26 10.45
C ARG A 92 11.88 13.47 9.64
N PHE A 93 11.74 13.42 8.32
CA PHE A 93 12.06 14.53 7.43
C PHE A 93 11.19 15.76 7.73
N ASP A 94 9.87 15.60 7.85
CA ASP A 94 8.95 16.70 8.17
C ASP A 94 9.32 17.39 9.49
N LYS A 95 9.65 16.59 10.51
CA LYS A 95 10.10 17.11 11.82
C LYS A 95 11.40 17.92 11.69
N ALA A 96 12.35 17.42 10.91
CA ALA A 96 13.61 18.12 10.66
C ALA A 96 13.38 19.41 9.85
N SER A 97 12.52 19.38 8.83
CA SER A 97 12.15 20.54 8.02
C SER A 97 11.58 21.66 8.89
N LEU A 98 10.62 21.34 9.76
CA LEU A 98 10.03 22.33 10.68
C LEU A 98 11.09 22.98 11.58
N SER A 99 12.05 22.19 12.08
CA SER A 99 13.14 22.73 12.91
C SER A 99 14.09 23.63 12.11
N TYR A 100 14.38 23.27 10.86
CA TYR A 100 15.22 24.06 9.97
C TYR A 100 14.55 25.39 9.58
N ASP A 101 13.25 25.35 9.29
CA ASP A 101 12.44 26.53 8.98
C ASP A 101 12.37 27.48 10.18
N GLN A 102 12.22 26.94 11.40
CA GLN A 102 12.28 27.73 12.63
C GLN A 102 13.62 28.45 12.79
N VAL A 103 14.74 27.76 12.60
CA VAL A 103 16.08 28.37 12.70
C VAL A 103 16.29 29.40 11.60
N SER A 104 15.87 29.10 10.38
CA SER A 104 15.95 30.02 9.24
C SER A 104 15.17 31.31 9.48
N TYR A 105 13.95 31.21 10.03
CA TYR A 105 13.15 32.37 10.42
C TYR A 105 13.83 33.21 11.51
N LEU A 106 14.40 32.57 12.54
CA LEU A 106 15.12 33.26 13.61
C LEU A 106 16.38 33.97 13.09
N ILE A 107 17.13 33.35 12.18
CA ILE A 107 18.30 33.95 11.54
C ILE A 107 17.88 35.13 10.67
N MET A 108 16.83 35.00 9.86
CA MET A 108 16.32 36.08 9.03
C MET A 108 15.89 37.27 9.89
N THR A 109 15.11 37.01 10.95
CA THR A 109 14.65 38.04 11.87
C THR A 109 15.82 38.72 12.58
N ARG A 110 16.83 37.97 13.04
CA ARG A 110 18.06 38.53 13.62
C ARG A 110 18.88 39.35 12.63
N ARG A 111 18.95 38.94 11.35
CA ARG A 111 19.64 39.70 10.30
C ARG A 111 18.93 41.02 9.99
N CYS A 112 17.59 41.01 9.96
CA CYS A 112 16.78 42.20 9.76
C CYS A 112 16.88 43.18 10.94
N TRP A 113 17.09 42.66 12.15
CA TRP A 113 17.32 43.45 13.36
C TRP A 113 18.79 43.84 13.62
N ARG A 114 19.75 43.41 12.79
CA ARG A 114 21.17 43.73 13.01
C ARG A 114 21.42 45.20 12.59
N PRO A 115 21.77 46.13 13.52
CA PRO A 115 22.01 47.52 13.16
C PRO A 115 23.23 47.58 12.23
N GLN A 116 23.07 48.16 11.04
CA GLN A 116 24.17 48.33 10.11
C GLN A 116 25.08 49.45 10.61
N GLY A 117 26.12 49.05 11.36
CA GLY A 117 27.14 49.97 11.85
C GLY A 117 28.10 50.36 10.73
N SER A 118 27.84 51.50 10.09
CA SER A 118 28.89 52.27 9.41
C SER A 118 29.01 53.64 10.08
N SER A 119 30.17 53.82 10.72
CA SER A 119 30.65 55.05 11.33
C SER A 119 30.54 56.25 10.39
N SER A 120 29.85 57.31 10.82
CA SER A 120 30.23 58.69 10.58
C SER A 120 29.60 59.59 11.64
N ARG A 121 30.42 60.53 12.12
CA ARG A 121 30.24 61.35 13.31
C ARG A 121 28.89 62.07 13.38
N GLY A 122 28.29 62.04 14.58
CA GLY A 122 27.32 63.04 15.01
C GLY A 122 25.87 62.76 14.65
N SER A 123 25.22 61.84 15.37
CA SER A 123 23.84 61.97 15.89
C SER A 123 23.41 60.63 16.48
N SER A 124 22.84 60.68 17.67
CA SER A 124 22.45 59.54 18.51
C SER A 124 21.36 58.68 17.86
N PRO A 125 21.57 57.36 17.61
CA PRO A 125 20.51 56.48 17.13
C PRO A 125 19.91 55.57 18.22
N TRP A 126 20.34 55.68 19.47
CA TRP A 126 19.86 54.81 20.55
C TRP A 126 18.69 55.43 21.31
N ARG A 127 17.49 55.35 20.73
CA ARG A 127 16.24 55.35 21.51
C ARG A 127 15.31 54.28 20.93
N ILE A 128 15.53 53.04 21.37
CA ILE A 128 14.47 52.04 21.33
C ILE A 128 13.51 52.41 22.46
N SER A 129 12.33 52.90 22.10
CA SER A 129 11.26 53.14 23.05
C SER A 129 10.74 51.81 23.56
N ILE A 130 10.95 51.55 24.85
CA ILE A 130 10.45 50.36 25.57
C ILE A 130 8.90 50.39 25.69
N ALA A 131 8.25 51.48 25.27
CA ALA A 131 6.81 51.70 25.42
C ALA A 131 5.90 50.99 24.39
N SER A 132 6.45 50.28 23.39
CA SER A 132 5.63 49.68 22.31
C SER A 132 5.48 48.14 22.37
N MET A 133 5.98 47.47 23.42
CA MET A 133 5.83 46.01 23.58
C MET A 133 4.91 45.60 24.75
N THR A 134 4.05 46.50 25.25
CA THR A 134 3.06 46.16 26.29
C THR A 134 1.67 45.80 25.76
N SER A 135 1.50 45.67 24.43
CA SER A 135 0.19 45.38 23.84
C SER A 135 0.14 44.11 23.00
N LEU A 136 0.71 43.00 23.47
CA LEU A 136 0.18 41.68 23.09
C LEU A 136 0.22 40.75 24.32
N PRO A 137 -0.90 40.05 24.61
CA PRO A 137 -1.20 39.54 25.93
C PRO A 137 -0.38 38.31 26.28
N ALA A 138 0.06 38.27 27.54
CA ALA A 138 0.41 37.06 28.24
C ALA A 138 -0.85 36.19 28.39
N THR A 139 -1.15 35.36 27.40
CA THR A 139 -2.11 34.27 27.60
C THR A 139 -1.36 33.05 28.12
N PHE A 140 -1.25 33.03 29.44
CA PHE A 140 -1.57 31.86 30.26
C PHE A 140 -0.68 30.61 30.12
N CYS A 141 0.41 30.59 30.89
CA CYS A 141 0.90 29.35 31.50
C CYS A 141 0.36 29.27 32.94
N THR A 142 -0.73 28.55 33.19
CA THR A 142 -0.98 27.89 34.49
C THR A 142 -1.80 26.59 34.31
N ASN A 143 -1.11 25.48 34.55
CA ASN A 143 -1.49 24.15 35.07
C ASN A 143 -2.98 23.76 35.22
N SER A 144 -3.32 22.52 34.80
CA SER A 144 -3.78 21.47 35.73
C SER A 144 -3.86 20.09 35.05
N THR A 145 -3.72 19.07 35.88
CA THR A 145 -3.39 17.66 35.68
C THR A 145 -4.59 16.71 35.43
N ASN A 146 -4.27 15.53 34.89
CA ASN A 146 -4.91 14.20 35.05
C ASN A 146 -5.93 13.69 34.03
N GLY A 147 -5.67 12.47 33.56
CA GLY A 147 -6.65 11.60 32.90
C GLY A 147 -6.03 10.29 32.39
N SER A 148 -5.76 9.38 33.33
CA SER A 148 -5.74 7.89 33.25
C SER A 148 -5.07 7.19 32.06
#